data_AF-A0A8H7PL39-F1
#
_entry.id   AF-A0A8H7PL39-F1
#
_cell.length_a   1.000
_cell.length_b   1.000
_cell.length_c   1.000
_cell.angle_alpha   90.00
_cell.angle_beta   90.00
_cell.angle_gamma   90.00
#
_symmetry.space_group_name_H-M   'P 1'
#
loop_
_entity.id
_entity.type
_entity.pdbx_description
1 polymer ?
#
loop_
_entity_poly.entity_id
_entity_poly.type
_entity_poly.pdbx_seq_one_letter_code
_entity_poly.pdbx_strand_id
1 'polypeptide(L)'
;MAEAARRIFAKKSTAFSGHNLIDDLFLRSEGVTDMDQYSVTPGNSDLGADFFVNPEHFDAIEQERLAAKERGEKGNEGKFTSKL
;
A
#
# COMPACT_ATOMS: atom_id res chain seq x y z
N MET A 1 -2.42 7.90 -0.72
CA MET A 1 -3.78 8.46 -0.46
C MET A 1 -4.58 8.99 -1.67
N ALA A 2 -4.27 10.14 -2.29
CA ALA A 2 -5.20 10.75 -3.27
C ALA A 2 -5.58 9.84 -4.47
N GLU A 3 -4.62 9.06 -4.96
CA GLU A 3 -4.86 8.10 -6.04
C GLU A 3 -5.80 6.96 -5.63
N ALA A 4 -5.65 6.43 -4.41
CA ALA A 4 -6.54 5.41 -3.88
C ALA A 4 -7.97 5.94 -3.82
N ALA A 5 -8.17 7.14 -3.27
CA ALA A 5 -9.48 7.78 -3.20
C ALA A 5 -10.11 7.98 -4.60
N ARG A 6 -9.33 8.47 -5.56
CA ARG A 6 -9.78 8.63 -6.95
C ARG A 6 -10.26 7.29 -7.55
N ARG A 7 -9.53 6.21 -7.32
CA ARG A 7 -9.88 4.86 -7.81
C ARG A 7 -11.11 4.29 -7.08
N ILE A 8 -11.26 4.52 -5.77
CA ILE A 8 -12.46 4.17 -5.00
C ILE A 8 -13.70 4.87 -5.57
N PHE A 9 -13.63 6.16 -5.86
CA PHE A 9 -14.75 6.91 -6.44
C PHE A 9 -15.13 6.46 -7.85
N ALA A 10 -14.24 5.78 -8.57
CA ALA A 10 -14.57 5.17 -9.86
C ALA A 10 -15.30 3.82 -9.73
N LYS A 11 -15.40 3.24 -8.52
CA LYS A 11 -16.16 2.01 -8.28
C LYS A 11 -17.66 2.30 -8.22
N LYS A 12 -18.49 1.30 -8.56
CA LYS A 12 -19.95 1.39 -8.40
C LYS A 12 -20.31 1.42 -6.92
N SER A 13 -20.92 2.51 -6.46
CA SER A 13 -21.28 2.70 -5.04
C SER A 13 -22.21 1.62 -4.48
N THR A 14 -23.08 1.04 -5.32
CA THR A 14 -24.01 -0.03 -4.93
C THR A 14 -23.33 -1.39 -4.74
N ALA A 15 -22.11 -1.56 -5.26
CA ALA A 15 -21.35 -2.80 -5.17
C ALA A 15 -20.08 -2.69 -4.32
N PHE A 16 -19.61 -1.47 -4.07
CA PHE A 16 -18.35 -1.22 -3.39
C PHE A 16 -18.57 -0.27 -2.20
N SER A 17 -19.05 -0.83 -1.09
CA SER A 17 -19.36 -0.10 0.15
C SER A 17 -19.09 -1.00 1.37
N GLY A 18 -18.90 -0.40 2.55
CA GLY A 18 -18.67 -1.14 3.80
C GLY A 18 -17.24 -1.67 3.99
N HIS A 19 -16.26 -1.13 3.25
CA HIS A 19 -14.86 -1.56 3.33
C HIS A 19 -14.03 -0.61 4.21
N ASN A 20 -13.08 -1.17 4.97
CA ASN A 20 -11.99 -0.44 5.61
C ASN A 20 -10.70 -0.71 4.83
N LEU A 21 -10.45 0.09 3.80
CA LEU A 21 -9.33 -0.15 2.88
C LEU A 21 -8.04 0.47 3.40
N ILE A 22 -6.93 -0.25 3.21
CA ILE A 22 -5.57 0.28 3.34
C ILE A 22 -5.10 0.69 1.95
N ASP A 23 -4.55 1.90 1.81
CA ASP A 23 -4.24 2.46 0.50
C ASP A 23 -3.18 1.65 -0.26
N ASP A 24 -2.12 1.19 0.42
CA ASP A 24 -1.07 0.34 -0.17
C ASP A 24 -1.68 -0.95 -0.77
N LEU A 25 -2.39 -1.75 0.04
CA LEU A 25 -3.02 -2.99 -0.39
C LEU A 25 -4.06 -2.79 -1.50
N PHE A 26 -4.90 -1.76 -1.36
CA PHE A 26 -5.90 -1.44 -2.38
C PHE A 26 -5.24 -1.04 -3.72
N LEU A 27 -4.24 -0.17 -3.70
CA LEU A 27 -3.54 0.26 -4.93
C LEU A 27 -2.85 -0.91 -5.62
N ARG A 28 -2.23 -1.82 -4.87
CA ARG A 28 -1.65 -3.06 -5.41
C ARG A 28 -2.70 -3.95 -6.07
N SER A 29 -3.85 -4.15 -5.43
CA SER A 29 -4.96 -4.91 -6.03
C SER A 29 -5.51 -4.27 -7.31
N GLU A 30 -5.34 -2.95 -7.46
CA GLU A 30 -5.69 -2.20 -8.67
C GLU A 30 -4.51 -2.12 -9.69
N GLY A 31 -3.46 -2.92 -9.47
CA GLY A 31 -2.32 -3.09 -10.39
C GLY A 31 -1.20 -2.06 -10.25
N VAL A 32 -1.15 -1.28 -9.17
CA VAL A 32 0.00 -0.40 -8.90
C VAL A 32 1.16 -1.24 -8.38
N THR A 33 2.31 -1.18 -9.06
CA THR A 33 3.49 -1.98 -8.73
C THR A 33 4.64 -1.15 -8.15
N ASP A 34 4.84 0.08 -8.65
CA ASP A 34 5.82 1.04 -8.13
C ASP A 34 5.22 1.82 -6.96
N MET A 35 5.50 1.40 -5.74
CA MET A 35 5.01 2.06 -4.52
C MET A 35 6.00 3.09 -3.96
N ASP A 36 7.29 2.95 -4.26
CA ASP A 36 8.33 3.91 -3.83
C ASP A 36 8.10 5.32 -4.41
N GLN A 37 7.39 5.44 -5.54
CA GLN A 37 7.00 6.74 -6.10
C GLN A 37 6.17 7.61 -5.15
N TYR A 38 5.53 7.03 -4.13
CA TYR A 38 4.75 7.76 -3.13
C TYR A 38 5.58 8.23 -1.93
N SER A 39 6.87 7.86 -1.84
CA SER A 39 7.75 8.30 -0.77
C SER A 39 8.03 9.81 -0.89
N VAL A 40 7.92 10.52 0.24
CA VAL A 40 8.20 11.97 0.30
C VAL A 40 9.66 12.28 -0.05
N THR A 41 10.57 11.41 0.40
CA THR A 41 12.01 11.53 0.12
C THR A 41 12.40 10.38 -0.80
N PRO A 42 12.66 10.64 -2.10
CA PRO A 42 13.05 9.59 -3.05
C PRO A 42 14.25 8.78 -2.55
N GLY A 43 14.14 7.45 -2.61
CA GLY A 43 15.18 6.53 -2.13
C GLY A 43 15.17 6.26 -0.63
N ASN A 44 14.35 6.97 0.17
CA ASN A 44 14.11 6.57 1.55
C ASN A 44 13.16 5.36 1.59
N SER A 45 13.66 4.25 2.14
CA SER A 45 12.89 3.02 2.34
C SER A 45 12.26 2.94 3.74
N ASP A 46 12.66 3.78 4.68
CA ASP A 46 12.14 3.75 6.04
C ASP A 46 10.76 4.43 6.09
N LEU A 47 9.71 3.65 6.32
CA LEU A 47 8.32 4.09 6.42
C LEU A 47 7.86 4.05 7.87
N GLY A 48 7.22 5.14 8.31
CA GLY A 48 6.51 5.16 9.58
C GLY A 48 5.23 4.33 9.51
N ALA A 49 4.90 3.63 10.59
CA ALA A 49 3.60 3.01 10.76
C ALA A 49 2.53 4.08 11.04
N ASP A 50 1.33 3.94 10.46
CA ASP A 50 0.19 4.81 10.76
C ASP A 50 -0.57 4.33 12.00
N PHE A 51 -1.29 5.24 12.65
CA PHE A 51 -2.10 4.92 13.81
C PHE A 51 -3.33 4.09 13.41
N PHE A 52 -3.76 3.20 14.32
CA PHE A 52 -4.96 2.38 14.17
C PHE A 52 -4.94 1.38 13.00
N VAL A 53 -3.77 1.12 12.42
CA VAL A 53 -3.56 0.02 11.47
C VAL A 53 -3.14 -1.22 12.24
N ASN A 54 -3.88 -2.32 12.06
CA ASN A 54 -3.60 -3.57 12.74
C ASN A 54 -2.28 -4.21 12.23
N PRO A 55 -1.51 -4.89 13.11
CA PRO A 55 -0.27 -5.56 12.73
C PRO A 55 -0.38 -6.48 11.50
N GLU A 56 -1.50 -7.19 11.37
CA GLU A 56 -1.78 -8.10 10.25
C GLU A 56 -1.75 -7.39 8.88
N HIS A 57 -2.09 -6.10 8.81
CA HIS A 57 -2.01 -5.34 7.56
C HIS A 57 -0.58 -4.98 7.19
N PHE A 58 0.29 -4.71 8.17
CA PHE A 58 1.71 -4.50 7.91
C PHE A 58 2.36 -5.79 7.40
N ASP A 59 2.02 -6.94 8.01
CA ASP A 59 2.50 -8.24 7.55
C ASP A 59 2.02 -8.53 6.13
N ALA A 60 0.76 -8.25 5.80
CA ALA A 60 0.22 -8.40 4.44
C ALA A 60 0.93 -7.51 3.40
N ILE A 61 1.18 -6.24 3.74
CA ILE A 61 1.93 -5.31 2.86
C ILE A 61 3.35 -5.83 2.63
N GLU A 62 4.01 -6.35 3.67
CA GLU A 62 5.35 -6.91 3.52
C GLU A 62 5.37 -8.14 2.61
N GLN A 63 4.39 -9.04 2.73
CA GLN A 63 4.28 -10.18 1.81
C GLN A 63 4.08 -9.72 0.35
N GLU A 64 3.22 -8.73 0.12
CA GLU A 64 3.02 -8.16 -1.22
C GLU A 64 4.29 -7.50 -1.78
N ARG A 65 5.07 -6.82 -0.94
CA ARG A 65 6.37 -6.24 -1.34
C ARG A 65 7.37 -7.31 -1.72
N LEU A 66 7.53 -8.35 -0.90
CA LEU A 66 8.45 -9.46 -1.18
C LEU A 66 8.06 -10.17 -2.49
N ALA A 67 6.78 -10.48 -2.67
CA ALA A 67 6.28 -11.09 -3.89
C ALA A 67 6.50 -10.18 -5.12
N ALA A 68 6.31 -8.87 -4.99
CA ALA A 68 6.61 -7.91 -6.05
C ALA A 68 8.10 -7.89 -6.43
N LYS A 69 8.99 -7.94 -5.44
CA LYS A 69 10.44 -8.04 -5.68
C LYS A 69 10.82 -9.33 -6.39
N GLU A 70 10.23 -10.47 -6.02
CA GLU A 70 10.44 -11.76 -6.70
C GLU A 70 9.99 -11.70 -8.17
N ARG A 71 8.94 -10.94 -8.48
CA ARG A 71 8.48 -10.67 -9.86
C ARG A 71 9.35 -9.66 -10.61
N GLY A 72 10.32 -9.02 -9.95
CA GLY A 72 11.15 -7.96 -10.52
C GLY A 72 10.43 -6.62 -10.68
N GLU A 73 9.36 -6.39 -9.93
CA GLU A 73 8.60 -5.14 -9.97
C GLU A 73 9.37 -4.02 -9.26
N LYS A 74 9.55 -2.90 -9.97
CA LYS A 74 10.16 -1.68 -9.42
C LYS A 74 9.35 -1.14 -8.24
N GLY A 75 10.02 -0.50 -7.29
CA GLY A 75 9.37 0.41 -6.35
C GLY A 75 8.80 -0.25 -5.10
N ASN A 76 9.49 -1.27 -4.56
CA ASN A 76 9.01 -2.05 -3.42
C ASN A 76 10.01 -2.06 -2.26
N GLU A 77 10.87 -1.05 -2.15
CA GLU A 77 11.94 -1.02 -1.16
C GLU A 77 11.50 -0.59 0.24
N GLY A 78 10.30 0.00 0.36
CA GLY A 78 9.74 0.43 1.65
C GLY A 78 9.68 -0.66 2.74
N LYS A 79 10.06 -0.30 3.97
CA LYS A 79 10.02 -1.15 5.17
C LYS A 79 9.52 -0.34 6.37
N PHE A 80 8.67 -0.94 7.20
CA PHE A 80 8.13 -0.24 8.37
C PHE A 80 9.16 -0.20 9.50
N THR A 81 9.53 1.00 9.95
CA THR A 81 10.42 1.19 11.09
C THR A 81 9.59 1.16 12.37
N SER A 82 9.87 0.18 13.25
CA SER A 82 9.24 -0.05 14.56
C SER A 82 7.81 -0.62 14.52
N LYS A 83 7.64 -1.85 15.03
CA LYS A 83 6.34 -2.38 15.47
C LYS A 83 5.96 -1.63 16.76
N LEU A 84 4.92 -0.80 16.72
CA LEU A 84 4.28 -0.26 17.93
C LEU A 84 3.78 -1.40 18.82
#